data_AF-A0A0F9M1P2-F1
#
_entry.id   AF-A0A0F9M1P2-F1
#
_cell.length_a   1.000
_cell.length_b   1.000
_cell.length_c   1.000
_cell.angle_alpha   90.00
_cell.angle_beta   90.00
_cell.angle_gamma   90.00
#
_symmetry.space_group_name_H-M   'P 1'
#
loop_
_entity.id
_entity.type
_entity.pdbx_description
1 polymer ?
#
loop_
_entity_poly.entity_id
_entity_poly.type
_entity_poly.pdbx_seq_one_letter_code
_entity_poly.pdbx_strand_id
1 'polypeptide(L)' 'MKPITITKVVSKNFIMDIVASFQNMVGFNLTGYEKMVQKGMDQIQSDLDSRKIKLSWYRYEITQLTSGAVSITLYGDQE' A
#
# COMPACT_ATOMS: atom_id res chain seq x y z
N MET A 1 -15.32 -5.35 18.96
CA MET A 1 -14.88 -5.29 17.55
C MET A 1 -15.19 -3.91 17.03
N LYS A 2 -14.16 -3.13 16.72
CA LYS A 2 -14.29 -1.75 16.22
C LYS A 2 -13.91 -1.74 14.75
N PRO A 3 -14.80 -1.32 13.83
CA PRO A 3 -14.49 -1.31 12.42
C PRO A 3 -13.39 -0.29 12.12
N ILE A 4 -12.51 -0.63 11.19
CA ILE A 4 -11.46 0.24 10.68
C ILE A 4 -11.42 0.18 9.16
N THR A 5 -11.14 1.33 8.56
CA THR A 5 -10.84 1.45 7.13
C THR A 5 -9.66 2.38 6.95
N ILE A 6 -8.68 1.95 6.16
CA ILE A 6 -7.51 2.75 5.79
C ILE A 6 -7.35 2.67 4.27
N THR A 7 -7.35 3.82 3.60
CA THR A 7 -7.13 3.90 2.16
C THR A 7 -5.83 4.64 1.87
N LYS A 8 -5.02 4.09 0.98
CA LYS A 8 -3.82 4.73 0.44
C LYS A 8 -3.89 4.72 -1.09
N VAL A 9 -3.57 5.86 -1.69
CA VAL A 9 -3.51 6.01 -3.15
C VAL A 9 -2.05 6.18 -3.54
N VAL A 10 -1.60 5.36 -4.47
CA VAL A 10 -0.24 5.36 -4.98
C VAL A 10 -0.27 5.56 -6.49
N SER A 11 0.53 6.50 -7.01
CA SER A 11 0.62 6.77 -8.44
C SER A 11 1.94 6.27 -9.03
N LYS A 12 1.91 5.90 -10.32
CA LYS A 12 3.10 5.46 -11.05
C LYS A 12 4.23 6.48 -11.01
N ASN A 13 3.92 7.78 -11.06
CA ASN A 13 4.94 8.85 -11.01
C ASN A 13 5.67 8.86 -9.65
N PHE A 14 4.94 8.77 -8.55
CA PHE A 14 5.52 8.68 -7.21
C PHE A 14 6.40 7.44 -7.02
N ILE A 15 6.02 6.32 -7.66
CA ILE A 15 6.80 5.08 -7.63
C ILE A 15 8.05 5.19 -8.49
N MET A 16 7.98 5.81 -9.67
CA MET A 16 9.16 5.99 -10.50
C MET A 16 10.24 6.80 -9.76
N ASP A 17 9.86 7.81 -8.98
CA ASP A 17 10.82 8.61 -8.20
C ASP A 17 11.50 7.77 -7.08
N ILE A 18 10.71 6.97 -6.36
CA ILE A 18 11.21 6.09 -5.29
C ILE A 18 12.06 4.95 -5.87
N VAL A 19 11.61 4.35 -6.97
CA VAL A 19 12.29 3.23 -7.63
C VAL A 19 13.56 3.70 -8.32
N ALA A 20 13.59 4.89 -8.93
CA ALA A 20 14.82 5.49 -9.42
C ALA A 20 15.85 5.63 -8.28
N SER A 21 15.40 5.99 -7.08
CA SER A 21 16.25 6.08 -5.89
C SER A 21 16.69 4.69 -5.37
N PHE A 22 15.85 3.65 -5.48
CA PHE A 22 16.12 2.28 -5.01
C PHE A 22 16.84 1.37 -6.02
N GLN A 23 16.67 1.58 -7.34
CA GLN A 23 17.34 0.83 -8.40
C GLN A 23 18.85 1.04 -8.40
N ASN A 24 19.31 2.19 -7.89
CA ASN A 24 20.72 2.40 -7.59
C ASN A 24 21.26 1.44 -6.52
N MET A 25 20.39 0.72 -5.79
CA MET A 25 20.75 -0.08 -4.63
C MET A 25 20.32 -1.56 -4.70
N VAL A 26 19.20 -1.92 -5.36
CA VAL A 26 18.67 -3.31 -5.32
C VAL A 26 18.08 -3.75 -6.66
N GLY A 27 18.67 -4.77 -7.28
CA GLY A 27 18.35 -5.32 -8.61
C GLY A 27 17.08 -6.19 -8.72
N PHE A 28 16.01 -5.90 -7.99
CA PHE A 28 14.75 -6.68 -8.06
C PHE A 28 13.78 -6.14 -9.14
N ASN A 29 13.52 -6.98 -10.14
CA ASN A 29 12.60 -6.70 -11.27
C ASN A 29 11.14 -7.01 -10.92
N LEU A 30 10.55 -6.28 -9.96
CA LEU A 30 9.08 -6.26 -9.82
C LEU A 30 8.46 -5.35 -10.90
N THR A 31 7.27 -5.70 -11.40
CA THR A 31 6.55 -4.83 -12.34
C THR A 31 6.10 -3.53 -11.64
N GLY A 32 5.93 -2.44 -12.40
CA GLY A 32 5.55 -1.15 -11.82
C GLY A 32 4.23 -1.20 -11.03
N TYR A 33 3.30 -2.08 -11.42
CA TYR A 33 2.03 -2.29 -10.73
C TYR A 33 2.19 -3.02 -9.39
N GLU A 34 2.93 -4.13 -9.37
CA GLU A 34 3.20 -4.88 -8.13
C GLU A 34 3.93 -4.01 -7.10
N LYS A 35 4.86 -3.16 -7.57
CA LYS A 35 5.53 -2.17 -6.71
C LYS A 35 4.54 -1.16 -6.12
N MET A 36 3.52 -0.74 -6.88
CA MET A 36 2.46 0.17 -6.41
C MET A 36 1.63 -0.47 -5.30
N VAL A 37 1.22 -1.71 -5.52
CA VAL A 37 0.46 -2.47 -4.54
C VAL A 37 1.28 -2.67 -3.26
N GLN A 38 2.51 -3.17 -3.39
CA GLN A 38 3.39 -3.40 -2.25
C GLN A 38 3.60 -2.11 -1.44
N LYS A 39 3.90 -1.00 -2.11
CA LYS A 39 4.13 0.29 -1.43
C LYS A 39 2.92 0.77 -0.65
N GLY A 40 1.71 0.66 -1.20
CA GLY A 40 0.50 1.07 -0.48
C GLY A 40 0.17 0.13 0.67
N MET A 41 0.43 -1.17 0.52
CA MET A 41 0.33 -2.12 1.64
C MET A 41 1.34 -1.81 2.76
N ASP A 42 2.60 -1.50 2.42
CA ASP A 42 3.63 -1.11 3.40
C ASP A 42 3.22 0.17 4.16
N GLN A 43 2.62 1.15 3.46
CA GLN A 43 2.10 2.36 4.07
C GLN A 43 0.94 2.08 5.03
N ILE A 44 0.02 1.17 4.67
CA ILE A 44 -1.08 0.75 5.54
C ILE A 44 -0.53 0.02 6.77
N GLN A 45 0.44 -0.88 6.58
CA GLN A 45 1.07 -1.59 7.69
C GLN A 45 1.78 -0.62 8.64
N SER A 46 2.53 0.33 8.11
CA SER A 46 3.18 1.38 8.92
C SER A 46 2.16 2.22 9.71
N ASP A 47 1.00 2.53 9.11
CA ASP A 47 -0.10 3.21 9.80
C ASP A 47 -0.69 2.35 10.93
N LEU A 48 -0.86 1.04 10.72
CA LEU A 48 -1.34 0.12 11.75
C LEU A 48 -0.35 -0.01 12.92
N ASP A 49 0.94 -0.16 12.60
CA ASP A 49 2.02 -0.30 13.57
C ASP A 49 2.18 0.98 14.41
N SER A 50 2.16 2.14 13.77
CA SER A 50 2.24 3.45 14.45
C SER A 50 1.08 3.67 15.43
N ARG A 51 -0.09 3.13 15.11
CA ARG A 51 -1.30 3.21 15.95
C ARG A 51 -1.43 2.03 16.92
N LYS A 52 -0.50 1.07 16.88
CA LYS A 52 -0.54 -0.19 17.65
C LYS A 52 -1.86 -0.94 17.51
N ILE A 53 -2.45 -0.91 16.32
CA ILE A 53 -3.73 -1.55 16.04
C ILE A 53 -3.48 -3.01 15.67
N LYS A 54 -4.12 -3.92 16.40
CA LYS A 54 -4.24 -5.33 16.00
C LYS A 54 -5.60 -5.55 15.36
N LEU A 55 -5.62 -6.37 14.32
CA LEU A 55 -6.82 -6.66 13.53
C LEU A 55 -7.22 -8.12 13.77
N SER A 56 -8.48 -8.35 14.15
CA SER A 56 -9.02 -9.71 14.29
C SER A 56 -9.30 -10.36 12.93
N TRP A 57 -9.69 -9.55 11.95
CA TRP A 57 -9.81 -9.93 10.55
C TRP A 57 -9.65 -8.67 9.69
N TYR A 58 -9.15 -8.82 8.47
CA TYR A 58 -9.04 -7.72 7.52
C TYR A 58 -9.03 -8.23 6.08
N ARG A 59 -9.32 -7.33 5.16
CA ARG A 59 -9.22 -7.56 3.72
C ARG A 59 -8.64 -6.32 3.03
N TYR A 60 -7.87 -6.57 1.99
CA TYR A 60 -7.42 -5.55 1.06
C TYR A 60 -8.31 -5.55 -0.18
N GLU A 61 -8.72 -4.36 -0.59
CA GLU A 61 -9.31 -4.06 -1.89
C GLU A 61 -8.33 -3.20 -2.68
N ILE A 62 -8.00 -3.65 -3.88
CA ILE A 62 -7.06 -2.97 -4.77
C ILE A 62 -7.84 -2.56 -6.01
N THR A 63 -7.93 -1.25 -6.24
CA THR A 63 -8.65 -0.67 -7.37
C THR A 63 -7.68 0.11 -8.23
N GLN A 64 -7.56 -0.26 -9.51
CA GLN A 64 -6.86 0.58 -10.47
C GLN A 64 -7.69 1.83 -10.74
N LEU A 65 -7.07 2.99 -10.53
CA LEU A 65 -7.63 4.28 -10.83
C LEU A 65 -7.15 4.76 -12.20
N THR A 66 -7.78 5.81 -12.71
CA THR A 66 -7.33 6.47 -13.92
C THR A 66 -5.92 7.05 -13.75
N SER A 67 -5.24 7.31 -14.88
CA SER A 67 -3.90 7.92 -14.92
C SER A 67 -2.79 7.10 -14.26
N GLY A 68 -2.95 5.77 -14.17
CA GLY A 68 -1.91 4.87 -13.66
C GLY A 68 -1.70 4.98 -12.14
N ALA A 69 -2.75 5.30 -11.40
CA ALA A 69 -2.78 5.23 -9.95
C ALA A 69 -3.50 3.96 -9.47
N VAL A 70 -3.22 3.55 -8.25
CA VAL A 70 -3.85 2.41 -7.58
C VAL A 70 -4.31 2.86 -6.21
N SER A 71 -5.57 2.60 -5.89
CA SER A 71 -6.12 2.73 -4.55
C SER A 71 -6.01 1.37 -3.85
N ILE A 72 -5.41 1.36 -2.67
CA ILE A 72 -5.37 0.18 -1.80
C ILE A 72 -6.14 0.53 -0.53
N THR A 73 -7.22 -0.18 -0.28
CA THR A 73 -8.08 0.00 0.88
C THR A 73 -8.01 -1.24 1.76
N LEU A 74 -7.59 -1.08 3.00
CA LEU A 74 -7.76 -2.08 4.05
C LEU A 74 -9.05 -1.79 4.81
N TYR A 75 -9.86 -2.82 5.00
CA TYR A 75 -11.01 -2.77 5.90
C TYR A 75 -11.09 -4.04 6.75
N GLY A 76 -11.62 -3.91 7.96
CA GLY A 76 -11.70 -5.02 8.91
C GLY A 76 -12.12 -4.56 10.29
N ASP A 77 -11.94 -5.42 11.28
CA ASP A 77 -12.20 -5.11 12.68
C ASP A 77 -10.94 -5.18 13.53
N GLN A 78 -10.83 -4.22 14.45
CA GLN A 78 -9.82 -4.23 15.51
C GLN A 78 -10.16 -5.28 16.57
N GLU A 79 -9.09 -5.93 17.04
CA GLU A 79 -9.11 -6.85 18.20
C GLU A 79 -9.45 -6.10 19.49
#